data_AF-A0A381TMP4-F1
#
_entry.id   AF-A0A381TMP4-F1
#
_cell.length_a   1.000
_cell.length_b   1.000
_cell.length_c   1.000
_cell.angle_alpha   90.00
_cell.angle_beta   90.00
_cell.angle_gamma   90.00
#
_symmetry.space_group_name_H-M   'P 1'
#
loop_
_entity.id
_entity.type
_entity.pdbx_description
1 polymer ?
#
loop_
_entity_poly.entity_id
_entity_poly.type
_entity_poly.pdbx_seq_one_letter_code
_entity_poly.pdbx_strand_id
1 'polypeptide(L)'
;VAEVTVSQFADVLKVPVETLLSQLENAGIKVTGSEDKISEDAKLLLLTYLRKSHGENDGGRAGAAPEKITLKRKSQSEIKLSGSQGRSRTVNVEIRKKRTYVQRDVLEADAIKKQEALDKEIREKENTEIEKKKNDELEIKKEELEQKKKIAAAEKEKIEDLEKSKPKPKQPLKTE
;
A
#
# COMPACT_ATOMS: atom_id res chain seq x y z
N VAL A 1 16.78 -11.26 -44.33
CA VAL A 1 16.28 -10.29 -45.32
C VAL A 1 14.89 -10.73 -45.75
N ALA A 2 13.84 -10.24 -45.08
CA ALA A 2 12.45 -10.61 -45.36
C ALA A 2 11.72 -9.35 -45.86
N GLU A 3 11.69 -9.17 -47.18
CA GLU A 3 10.95 -8.10 -47.84
C GLU A 3 9.53 -8.60 -48.14
N VAL A 4 8.51 -7.84 -47.75
CA VAL A 4 7.09 -8.17 -47.98
C VAL A 4 6.43 -6.97 -48.64
N THR A 5 5.51 -7.19 -49.59
CA THR A 5 4.78 -6.08 -50.21
C THR A 5 3.76 -5.47 -49.24
N VAL A 6 3.42 -4.20 -49.42
CA VAL A 6 2.42 -3.50 -48.59
C VAL A 6 1.07 -4.23 -48.64
N SER A 7 0.66 -4.69 -49.82
CA SER A 7 -0.56 -5.50 -50.01
C SER A 7 -0.58 -6.77 -49.15
N GLN A 8 0.50 -7.55 -49.19
CA GLN A 8 0.62 -8.78 -48.40
C GLN A 8 0.66 -8.49 -46.89
N PHE A 9 1.31 -7.39 -46.49
CA PHE A 9 1.38 -7.01 -45.08
C PHE A 9 0.03 -6.53 -44.54
N ALA A 10 -0.73 -5.78 -45.35
CA ALA A 10 -2.10 -5.35 -45.04
C ALA A 10 -3.03 -6.55 -44.80
N ASP A 11 -2.96 -7.57 -45.65
CA ASP A 11 -3.77 -8.78 -45.54
C ASP A 11 -3.48 -9.56 -44.25
N VAL A 12 -2.20 -9.67 -43.86
CA VAL A 12 -1.78 -10.32 -42.61
C VAL A 12 -2.33 -9.59 -41.39
N LEU A 13 -2.27 -8.25 -41.40
CA LEU A 13 -2.79 -7.42 -40.32
C LEU A 13 -4.32 -7.26 -40.36
N LYS A 14 -4.98 -7.68 -41.44
CA LYS A 14 -6.41 -7.47 -41.72
C LYS A 14 -6.79 -5.98 -41.64
N VAL A 15 -5.91 -5.12 -42.15
CA VAL A 15 -6.06 -3.67 -42.17
C VAL A 15 -6.15 -3.25 -43.64
N PRO A 16 -7.09 -2.37 -44.02
CA PRO A 16 -7.16 -1.86 -45.40
C PRO A 16 -5.84 -1.25 -45.87
N VAL A 17 -5.46 -1.51 -47.13
CA VAL A 17 -4.20 -1.02 -47.71
C VAL A 17 -4.08 0.50 -47.58
N GLU A 18 -5.16 1.24 -47.83
CA GLU A 18 -5.22 2.70 -47.68
C GLU A 18 -4.86 3.16 -46.26
N THR A 19 -5.42 2.49 -45.24
CA THR A 19 -5.12 2.83 -43.84
C THR A 19 -3.67 2.51 -43.49
N LEU A 20 -3.13 1.40 -43.99
CA LEU A 20 -1.73 1.04 -43.77
C LEU A 20 -0.77 2.05 -44.42
N LEU A 21 -1.06 2.49 -45.65
CA LEU A 21 -0.28 3.54 -46.34
C LEU A 21 -0.26 4.83 -45.52
N SER A 22 -1.41 5.27 -45.00
CA SER A 22 -1.47 6.46 -44.13
C SER A 22 -0.64 6.28 -42.85
N GLN A 23 -0.59 5.08 -42.28
CA GLN A 23 0.19 4.82 -41.07
C GLN A 23 1.69 4.80 -41.36
N LEU A 24 2.10 4.26 -42.51
CA LEU A 24 3.49 4.24 -42.96
C LEU A 24 4.00 5.66 -43.24
N GLU A 25 3.21 6.49 -43.91
CA GLU A 25 3.51 7.91 -44.12
C GLU A 25 3.67 8.66 -42.80
N ASN A 26 2.73 8.48 -41.86
CA ASN A 26 2.80 9.10 -40.54
C ASN A 26 3.99 8.60 -39.70
N ALA A 27 4.43 7.36 -39.90
CA ALA A 27 5.64 6.81 -39.29
C ALA A 27 6.94 7.31 -39.97
N GLY A 28 6.84 8.12 -41.03
CA GLY A 28 7.98 8.68 -41.76
C GLY A 28 8.58 7.73 -42.79
N ILE A 29 7.88 6.66 -43.15
CA ILE A 29 8.31 5.68 -44.15
C ILE A 29 7.73 6.10 -45.49
N LYS A 30 8.59 6.41 -46.45
CA LYS A 30 8.17 6.83 -47.80
C LYS A 30 7.78 5.60 -48.61
N VAL A 31 6.48 5.45 -48.85
CA VAL A 31 5.90 4.37 -49.65
C VAL A 31 4.91 5.02 -50.63
N THR A 32 4.94 4.62 -51.88
CA THR A 32 4.17 5.23 -52.98
C THR A 32 2.95 4.41 -53.39
N GLY A 33 2.92 3.10 -53.11
CA GLY A 33 1.77 2.26 -53.49
C GLY A 33 1.74 0.88 -52.83
N SER A 34 0.72 0.10 -53.20
CA SER A 34 0.43 -1.25 -52.65
C SER A 34 1.50 -2.30 -52.99
N GLU A 35 2.22 -2.09 -54.09
CA GLU A 35 3.22 -3.04 -54.60
C GLU A 35 4.64 -2.77 -54.06
N ASP A 36 4.81 -1.68 -53.32
CA ASP A 36 6.09 -1.35 -52.73
C ASP A 36 6.48 -2.35 -51.64
N LYS A 37 7.79 -2.58 -51.50
CA LYS A 37 8.34 -3.52 -50.54
C LYS A 37 8.65 -2.84 -49.21
N ILE A 38 8.26 -3.47 -48.12
CA ILE A 38 8.53 -3.04 -46.74
C ILE A 38 9.67 -3.90 -46.18
N SER A 39 10.70 -3.23 -45.65
CA SER A 39 11.80 -3.86 -44.91
C SER A 39 11.42 -4.13 -43.45
N GLU A 40 12.17 -4.99 -42.76
CA GLU A 40 11.93 -5.26 -41.33
C GLU A 40 12.09 -4.01 -40.46
N ASP A 41 13.06 -3.15 -40.77
CA ASP A 41 13.27 -1.88 -40.06
C ASP A 41 12.07 -0.93 -40.19
N ALA A 42 11.44 -0.90 -41.37
CA ALA A 42 10.21 -0.13 -41.58
C ALA A 42 9.04 -0.67 -40.74
N LYS A 43 8.94 -2.00 -40.56
CA LYS A 43 7.93 -2.59 -39.67
C LYS A 43 8.17 -2.17 -38.21
N LEU A 44 9.42 -2.16 -37.75
CA LEU A 44 9.77 -1.73 -36.38
C LEU A 44 9.46 -0.25 -36.14
N LEU A 45 9.72 0.61 -37.13
CA LEU A 45 9.37 2.03 -37.07
C LEU A 45 7.85 2.23 -37.00
N LEU A 46 7.08 1.54 -37.84
CA LEU A 46 5.63 1.55 -37.79
C LEU A 46 5.12 1.09 -36.41
N LEU A 47 5.66 -0.01 -35.87
CA LEU A 47 5.29 -0.49 -34.54
C LEU A 47 5.59 0.53 -33.45
N THR A 48 6.74 1.21 -33.53
CA THR A 48 7.12 2.27 -32.58
C THR A 48 6.17 3.46 -32.67
N TYR A 49 5.77 3.85 -33.88
CA TYR A 49 4.78 4.91 -34.09
C TYR A 49 3.41 4.53 -33.52
N LEU A 50 2.91 3.33 -33.83
CA LEU A 50 1.64 2.83 -33.30
C LEU A 50 1.66 2.73 -31.77
N ARG A 51 2.79 2.30 -31.20
CA ARG A 51 3.01 2.28 -29.76
C ARG A 51 2.89 3.68 -29.16
N LYS A 52 3.46 4.69 -29.83
CA LYS A 52 3.42 6.08 -29.38
C LYS A 52 2.03 6.70 -29.53
N SER A 53 1.36 6.47 -30.66
CA SER A 53 0.03 7.05 -30.94
C SER A 53 -1.07 6.45 -30.07
N HIS A 54 -0.96 5.16 -29.73
CA HIS A 54 -1.89 4.48 -28.83
C HIS A 54 -1.51 4.60 -27.35
N GLY A 55 -0.53 5.45 -27.01
CA GLY A 55 -0.18 5.76 -25.61
C GLY A 55 0.59 4.66 -24.88
N GLU A 56 1.14 3.67 -25.59
CA GLU A 56 1.98 2.63 -24.98
C GLU A 56 3.39 3.19 -24.63
N ASN A 57 3.86 4.27 -25.26
CA ASN A 57 5.00 5.06 -24.76
C ASN A 57 4.65 5.95 -23.54
N ASP A 58 3.36 6.05 -23.19
CA ASP A 58 2.84 6.57 -21.91
C ASP A 58 2.41 5.42 -20.98
N GLY A 59 3.03 4.24 -21.12
CA GLY A 59 2.90 3.16 -20.14
C GLY A 59 1.55 2.43 -20.15
N GLY A 60 0.98 2.20 -21.34
CA GLY A 60 -0.21 1.36 -21.56
C GLY A 60 -0.09 -0.09 -21.07
N ARG A 61 1.13 -0.54 -20.76
CA ARG A 61 1.42 -1.57 -19.76
C ARG A 61 2.33 -1.00 -18.67
N ALA A 62 1.73 -0.64 -17.54
CA ALA A 62 2.37 -0.43 -16.24
C ALA A 62 3.23 0.84 -16.02
N GLY A 63 2.93 1.99 -16.65
CA GLY A 63 3.82 3.17 -16.54
C GLY A 63 3.21 4.52 -16.15
N ALA A 64 2.25 5.06 -16.92
CA ALA A 64 1.85 6.47 -16.74
C ALA A 64 0.34 6.69 -16.96
N ALA A 65 -0.49 5.77 -16.49
CA ALA A 65 -1.89 6.08 -16.26
C ALA A 65 -1.98 7.13 -15.14
N PRO A 66 -2.85 8.16 -15.25
CA PRO A 66 -3.06 9.09 -14.15
C PRO A 66 -3.57 8.33 -12.93
N GLU A 67 -3.04 8.64 -11.74
CA GLU A 67 -3.40 7.97 -10.47
C GLU A 67 -4.93 7.90 -10.25
N LYS A 68 -5.66 8.88 -10.78
CA LYS A 68 -7.10 9.02 -10.67
C LYS A 68 -7.71 9.52 -11.96
N ILE A 69 -8.71 8.81 -12.49
CA ILE A 69 -9.50 9.23 -13.64
C ILE A 69 -10.97 9.37 -13.26
N THR A 70 -11.58 10.52 -13.57
CA THR A 70 -13.01 10.77 -13.30
C THR A 70 -13.81 10.64 -14.59
N LEU A 71 -14.59 9.57 -14.69
CA LEU A 71 -15.50 9.34 -15.80
C LEU A 71 -16.83 10.06 -15.56
N LYS A 72 -17.22 10.92 -16.50
CA LYS A 72 -18.51 11.61 -16.49
C LYS A 72 -19.44 10.93 -17.51
N ARG A 73 -20.61 10.48 -17.06
CA ARG A 73 -21.66 9.90 -17.92
C ARG A 73 -22.93 10.71 -17.79
N LYS A 74 -23.47 11.12 -18.94
CA LYS A 74 -24.78 11.76 -19.07
C LYS A 74 -25.80 10.71 -19.47
N SER A 75 -26.93 10.67 -18.79
CA SER A 75 -28.08 9.82 -19.13
C SER A 75 -29.32 10.70 -19.11
N GLN A 76 -30.09 10.69 -20.19
CA GLN A 76 -31.36 11.41 -20.25
C GLN A 76 -32.51 10.40 -20.20
N SER A 77 -33.57 10.74 -19.47
CA SER A 77 -34.79 9.94 -19.35
C SER A 77 -35.99 10.88 -19.40
N GLU A 78 -37.04 10.47 -20.10
CA GLU A 78 -38.26 11.27 -20.21
C GLU A 78 -39.31 10.78 -19.22
N ILE A 79 -39.88 11.70 -18.44
CA ILE A 79 -41.00 11.42 -17.54
C ILE A 79 -42.26 11.95 -18.19
N LYS A 80 -43.20 11.05 -18.50
CA LYS A 80 -44.53 11.39 -18.98
C LYS A 80 -45.45 11.60 -17.79
N LEU A 81 -45.94 12.82 -17.60
CA LEU A 81 -46.87 13.21 -16.55
C LEU A 81 -48.28 13.26 -17.15
N SER A 82 -49.20 12.46 -16.60
CA SER A 82 -50.64 12.60 -16.86
C SER A 82 -51.18 13.78 -16.03
N GLY A 83 -51.63 14.85 -16.70
CA GLY A 83 -52.29 15.96 -16.04
C GLY A 83 -53.75 15.65 -15.72
N SER A 84 -54.25 16.19 -14.59
CA SER A 84 -55.64 16.03 -14.13
C SER A 84 -56.71 16.52 -15.13
N GLN A 85 -56.34 17.34 -16.12
CA GLN A 85 -57.27 17.94 -17.09
C GLN A 85 -57.04 17.46 -18.54
N GLY A 86 -56.58 16.22 -18.72
CA GLY A 86 -56.44 15.58 -20.05
C GLY A 86 -55.22 16.01 -20.88
N ARG A 87 -54.35 16.88 -20.34
CA ARG A 87 -53.13 17.34 -21.03
C ARG A 87 -51.91 16.62 -20.46
N SER A 88 -51.27 15.78 -21.28
CA SER A 88 -50.01 15.12 -20.92
C SER A 88 -48.83 16.07 -21.12
N ARG A 89 -47.87 16.06 -20.19
CA ARG A 89 -46.61 16.82 -20.28
C ARG A 89 -45.45 15.84 -20.22
N THR A 90 -44.45 16.03 -21.08
CA THR A 90 -43.21 15.25 -21.08
C THR A 90 -42.10 16.10 -20.50
N VAL A 91 -41.43 15.62 -19.46
CA VAL A 91 -40.32 16.30 -18.81
C VAL A 91 -39.05 15.51 -19.09
N ASN A 92 -38.05 16.17 -19.67
CA ASN A 92 -36.75 15.56 -19.92
C ASN A 92 -35.88 15.69 -18.68
N VAL A 93 -35.52 14.58 -18.06
CA VAL A 93 -34.64 14.51 -16.90
C VAL A 93 -33.25 14.10 -17.35
N GLU A 94 -32.25 14.94 -17.10
CA GLU A 94 -30.85 14.64 -17.36
C GLU A 94 -30.13 14.29 -16.06
N ILE A 95 -29.69 13.04 -15.94
CA ILE A 95 -28.86 12.56 -14.83
C ILE A 95 -27.40 12.62 -15.27
N ARG A 96 -26.60 13.40 -14.54
CA ARG A 96 -25.14 13.47 -14.71
C ARG A 96 -24.48 12.69 -13.60
N LYS A 97 -23.86 11.55 -13.96
CA LYS A 97 -23.11 10.70 -13.03
C LYS A 97 -21.61 10.99 -13.16
N LYS A 98 -20.93 11.16 -12.03
CA LYS A 98 -19.47 11.13 -11.94
C LYS A 98 -19.04 9.82 -11.25
N ARG A 99 -18.17 9.04 -11.88
CA ARG A 99 -17.52 7.88 -11.25
C ARG A 99 -16.02 8.07 -11.33
N THR A 100 -15.36 7.96 -10.19
CA THR A 100 -13.92 8.18 -10.11
C THR A 100 -13.24 6.84 -9.90
N TYR A 101 -12.32 6.49 -10.80
CA TYR A 101 -11.50 5.30 -10.73
C TYR A 101 -10.08 5.70 -10.31
N VAL A 102 -9.50 4.92 -9.41
CA VAL A 102 -8.13 5.10 -8.92
C VAL A 102 -7.31 3.90 -9.38
N GLN A 103 -6.05 4.10 -9.73
CA GLN A 103 -5.15 3.02 -10.12
C GLN A 103 -4.97 2.03 -8.96
N ARG A 104 -5.02 0.73 -9.27
CA ARG A 104 -4.95 -0.35 -8.26
C ARG A 104 -3.61 -0.35 -7.52
N ASP A 105 -2.51 -0.13 -8.22
CA ASP A 105 -1.16 -0.11 -7.63
C ASP A 105 -1.00 0.99 -6.57
N VAL A 106 -1.63 2.15 -6.78
CA VAL A 106 -1.63 3.27 -5.81
C VAL A 106 -2.43 2.91 -4.56
N LEU A 107 -3.58 2.24 -4.73
CA LEU A 107 -4.39 1.76 -3.61
C LEU A 107 -3.66 0.71 -2.77
N GLU A 108 -2.93 -0.20 -3.41
CA GLU A 108 -2.14 -1.24 -2.74
C GLU A 108 -0.94 -0.63 -1.99
N ALA A 109 -0.22 0.32 -2.59
CA ALA A 109 0.87 1.02 -1.93
C ALA A 109 0.40 1.82 -0.69
N ASP A 110 -0.75 2.49 -0.78
CA ASP A 110 -1.35 3.20 0.35
C ASP A 110 -1.85 2.26 1.45
N ALA A 111 -2.35 1.08 1.07
CA ALA A 111 -2.74 0.04 2.04
C ALA A 111 -1.53 -0.50 2.79
N ILE A 112 -0.42 -0.80 2.09
CA ILE A 112 0.82 -1.27 2.69
C ILE A 112 1.38 -0.22 3.67
N LYS A 113 1.44 1.06 3.28
CA LYS A 113 1.91 2.14 4.17
C LYS A 113 1.06 2.27 5.44
N LYS A 114 -0.27 2.13 5.32
CA LYS A 114 -1.16 2.15 6.48
C LYS A 114 -0.94 0.94 7.39
N GLN A 115 -0.76 -0.24 6.81
CA GLN A 115 -0.46 -1.46 7.55
C GLN A 115 0.86 -1.31 8.33
N GLU A 116 1.92 -0.83 7.66
CA GLU A 116 3.22 -0.59 8.29
C GLU A 116 3.17 0.45 9.41
N ALA A 117 2.34 1.50 9.25
CA ALA A 117 2.15 2.50 10.29
C ALA A 117 1.45 1.91 11.52
N LEU A 118 0.41 1.09 11.31
CA LEU A 118 -0.29 0.39 12.39
C LEU A 118 0.63 -0.61 13.09
N ASP A 119 1.42 -1.38 12.33
CA ASP A 119 2.37 -2.35 12.89
C ASP A 119 3.46 -1.67 13.71
N LYS A 120 3.94 -0.49 13.29
CA LYS A 120 4.88 0.33 14.08
C LYS A 120 4.23 0.80 15.38
N GLU A 121 3.00 1.29 15.32
CA GLU A 121 2.29 1.77 16.51
C GLU A 121 2.03 0.64 17.52
N ILE A 122 1.70 -0.56 17.04
CA ILE A 122 1.54 -1.76 17.87
C ILE A 122 2.87 -2.16 18.52
N ARG A 123 3.96 -2.20 17.75
CA ARG A 123 5.30 -2.52 18.28
C ARG A 123 5.78 -1.50 19.31
N GLU A 124 5.53 -0.22 19.08
CA GLU A 124 5.87 0.83 20.05
C GLU A 124 5.09 0.65 21.35
N LYS A 125 3.76 0.40 21.27
CA LYS A 125 2.95 0.13 22.46
C LYS A 125 3.45 -1.10 23.21
N GLU A 126 3.71 -2.20 22.53
CA GLU A 126 4.22 -3.43 23.13
C GLU A 126 5.58 -3.20 23.82
N ASN A 127 6.50 -2.47 23.18
CA ASN A 127 7.78 -2.10 23.78
C ASN A 127 7.59 -1.24 25.04
N THR A 128 6.71 -0.24 25.00
CA THR A 128 6.44 0.59 26.19
C THR A 128 5.82 -0.21 27.33
N GLU A 129 4.96 -1.19 27.04
CA GLU A 129 4.37 -2.07 28.05
C GLU A 129 5.42 -3.02 28.66
N ILE A 130 6.33 -3.55 27.83
CA ILE A 130 7.44 -4.39 28.30
C ILE A 130 8.38 -3.58 29.20
N GLU A 131 8.70 -2.34 28.83
CA GLU A 131 9.56 -1.47 29.64
C GLU A 131 8.91 -1.12 30.99
N LYS A 132 7.60 -0.82 31.01
CA LYS A 132 6.87 -0.59 32.26
C LYS A 132 6.90 -1.83 33.16
N LYS A 133 6.56 -3.01 32.62
CA LYS A 133 6.60 -4.27 33.38
C LYS A 133 7.98 -4.56 33.96
N LYS A 134 9.05 -4.31 33.19
CA LYS A 134 10.43 -4.47 33.68
C LYS A 134 10.75 -3.50 34.80
N ASN A 135 10.33 -2.23 34.69
CA ASN A 135 10.56 -1.24 35.74
C ASN A 135 9.80 -1.59 37.01
N ASP A 136 8.53 -1.99 36.91
CA ASP A 136 7.72 -2.43 38.04
C ASP A 136 8.33 -3.67 38.72
N GLU A 137 8.80 -4.66 37.95
CA GLU A 137 9.46 -5.85 38.50
C GLU A 137 10.79 -5.50 39.20
N LEU A 138 11.56 -4.54 38.65
CA LEU A 138 12.80 -4.06 39.27
C LEU A 138 12.53 -3.29 40.56
N GLU A 139 11.45 -2.51 40.64
CA GLU A 139 11.04 -1.81 41.86
C GLU A 139 10.62 -2.82 42.94
N ILE A 140 9.77 -3.79 42.62
CA ILE A 140 9.35 -4.84 43.56
C ILE A 140 10.59 -5.61 44.08
N LYS A 141 11.52 -5.99 43.20
CA LYS A 141 12.76 -6.67 43.60
C LYS A 141 13.63 -5.81 44.52
N LYS A 142 13.71 -4.49 44.30
CA LYS A 142 14.46 -3.57 45.18
C LYS A 142 13.81 -3.48 46.56
N GLU A 143 12.48 -3.35 46.61
CA GLU A 143 11.73 -3.29 47.86
C GLU A 143 11.87 -4.57 48.68
N GLU A 144 11.76 -5.74 48.05
CA GLU A 144 11.97 -7.03 48.71
C GLU A 144 13.39 -7.18 49.28
N LEU A 145 14.41 -6.74 48.53
CA LEU A 145 15.80 -6.76 48.99
C LEU A 145 16.03 -5.81 50.17
N GLU A 146 15.42 -4.63 50.17
CA GLU A 146 15.47 -3.71 51.31
C GLU A 146 14.77 -4.30 52.54
N GLN A 147 13.59 -4.88 52.38
CA GLN A 147 12.87 -5.52 53.50
C GLN A 147 13.67 -6.68 54.08
N LYS A 148 14.24 -7.55 53.24
CA LYS A 148 15.12 -8.65 53.70
C LYS A 148 16.35 -8.12 54.45
N LYS A 149 16.97 -7.03 54.00
CA LYS A 149 18.10 -6.39 54.71
C LYS A 149 17.67 -5.83 56.07
N LYS A 150 16.52 -5.15 56.15
CA LYS A 150 15.98 -4.63 57.42
C LYS A 150 15.67 -5.75 58.43
N ILE A 151 15.05 -6.83 57.97
CA ILE A 151 14.74 -8.00 58.81
C ILE A 151 16.03 -8.65 59.31
N ALA A 152 17.02 -8.89 58.42
CA ALA A 152 18.29 -9.49 58.80
C ALA A 152 19.12 -8.61 59.76
N ALA A 153 19.04 -7.28 59.64
CA ALA A 153 19.69 -6.36 60.58
C ALA A 153 19.02 -6.41 61.97
N ALA A 154 17.68 -6.38 62.01
CA ALA A 154 16.93 -6.48 63.26
C ALA A 154 17.12 -7.83 63.97
N GLU A 155 17.28 -8.93 63.23
CA GLU A 155 17.57 -10.24 63.79
C GLU A 155 18.98 -10.32 64.39
N LYS A 156 19.97 -9.73 63.72
CA LYS A 156 21.35 -9.63 64.25
C LYS A 156 21.42 -8.82 65.53
N GLU A 157 20.72 -7.68 65.60
CA GLU A 157 20.65 -6.85 66.82
C GLU A 157 20.05 -7.64 67.99
N LYS A 158 18.95 -8.35 67.76
CA LYS A 158 18.32 -9.20 68.79
C LYS A 158 19.24 -10.33 69.27
N ILE A 159 20.01 -10.95 68.37
CA ILE A 159 20.97 -11.99 68.74
C ILE A 159 22.12 -11.42 69.57
N GLU A 160 22.67 -10.26 69.21
CA GLU A 160 23.72 -9.59 70.00
C GLU A 160 23.25 -9.17 71.40
N ASP A 161 22.01 -8.70 71.53
CA ASP A 161 21.43 -8.34 72.84
C ASP A 161 21.16 -9.58 73.72
N LEU A 162 20.80 -10.71 73.10
CA LEU A 162 20.66 -11.99 73.79
C LEU A 162 22.00 -12.59 74.23
N GLU A 163 23.09 -12.33 73.52
CA GLU A 163 24.44 -12.75 73.94
C GLU A 163 25.01 -11.87 75.06
N LYS A 164 24.77 -10.56 75.04
CA LYS A 164 25.20 -9.63 76.11
C LYS A 164 24.45 -9.83 77.44
N SER A 165 23.26 -10.42 77.42
CA SER A 165 22.44 -10.66 78.62
C SER A 165 22.66 -12.03 79.30
N LYS A 166 23.57 -12.88 78.82
CA LYS A 166 23.94 -14.12 79.52
C LYS A 166 24.89 -13.83 80.71
N PRO A 167 24.53 -14.21 81.95
CA PRO A 167 25.36 -13.93 83.13
C PRO A 167 26.65 -14.79 83.18
N LYS A 168 27.75 -14.18 83.63
CA LYS A 168 29.07 -14.83 83.82
C LYS A 168 28.97 -16.07 84.72
N PRO A 169 29.71 -17.16 84.41
CA PRO A 169 29.67 -18.38 85.22
C PRO A 169 30.25 -18.12 86.63
N LYS A 170 29.50 -18.50 87.66
CA LYS A 170 29.93 -18.47 89.07
C LYS A 170 31.05 -19.49 89.27
N GLN A 171 32.14 -19.03 89.89
CA GLN A 171 33.31 -19.83 90.25
C GLN A 171 32.95 -20.97 91.22
N PRO A 172 33.62 -22.14 91.16
CA PRO A 172 33.40 -23.21 92.13
C PRO A 172 34.06 -22.87 93.47
N LEU A 173 33.24 -22.67 94.51
CA LEU A 173 33.69 -22.56 95.89
C LEU A 173 33.80 -23.95 96.52
N LYS A 174 34.98 -24.17 97.13
CA LYS A 174 35.46 -25.35 97.87
C LYS A 174 34.64 -25.66 99.11
N THR A 175 34.89 -26.86 99.66
CA THR A 175 34.74 -27.42 101.04
C THR A 175 33.83 -28.65 101.04
N GLU A 176 34.11 -29.78 101.70
CA GLU A 176 35.16 -30.23 102.64
C GLU A 176 35.18 -31.77 102.58
#